data_AF-M1EYG1-F1
#
_entry.id   AF-M1EYG1-F1
#
_cell.length_a   1.000
_cell.length_b   1.000
_cell.length_c   1.000
_cell.angle_alpha   90.00
_cell.angle_beta   90.00
_cell.angle_gamma   90.00
#
_symmetry.space_group_name_H-M   'P 1'
#
loop_
_entity.id
_entity.type
_entity.pdbx_description
1 polymer ?
#
loop_
_entity_poly.entity_id
_entity_poly.type
_entity_poly.pdbx_seq_one_letter_code
_entity_poly.pdbx_strand_id
1 'polypeptide(L)'
;EMLHMVDPHWYQFPPMNPLWHALLGFIIGVLGVISIIGNGMVIYIFTTTKSLRTPSNLLVVNLAISDFLMMVAMSPAMVINCYYETWVLGPFFCEIYALAGSLFGCGSIWTMTMIAFDRYNVIVKGLSGKPLTVNGALLRIFILWFFSLAWTLAP
;
A
#
# COMPACT_ATOMS: atom_id res chain seq x y z
N GLU A 1 -2.45 17.08 23.13
CA GLU A 1 -1.01 17.13 23.49
C GLU A 1 -0.16 16.34 22.49
N MET A 2 0.02 16.84 21.25
CA MET A 2 0.94 16.23 20.27
C MET A 2 2.19 17.08 19.98
N LEU A 3 2.20 18.33 20.45
CA LEU A 3 3.26 19.30 20.18
C LEU A 3 4.66 18.82 20.58
N HIS A 4 4.76 17.94 21.60
CA HIS A 4 6.04 17.37 22.03
C HIS A 4 6.63 16.33 21.07
N MET A 5 5.81 15.76 20.16
CA MET A 5 6.26 14.84 19.10
C MET A 5 6.61 15.58 17.80
N VAL A 6 6.26 16.86 17.70
CA VAL A 6 6.54 17.67 16.51
C VAL A 6 7.93 18.27 16.64
N ASP A 7 8.80 17.96 15.68
CA ASP A 7 10.16 18.49 15.64
C ASP A 7 10.16 20.04 15.62
N PRO A 8 11.04 20.71 16.39
CA PRO A 8 11.19 22.18 16.40
C PRO A 8 11.31 22.81 15.01
N HIS A 9 11.83 22.08 14.03
CA HIS A 9 11.90 22.48 12.63
C HIS A 9 10.55 22.96 12.08
N TRP A 10 9.43 22.35 12.45
CA TRP A 10 8.13 22.67 11.83
C TRP A 10 7.53 23.99 12.34
N TYR A 11 7.97 24.52 13.48
CA TYR A 11 7.47 25.77 14.04
C TYR A 11 7.93 27.03 13.28
N GLN A 12 8.88 26.90 12.36
CA GLN A 12 9.36 28.02 11.55
C GLN A 12 8.42 28.35 10.36
N PHE A 13 7.45 27.49 10.05
CA PHE A 13 6.56 27.65 8.91
C PHE A 13 5.19 28.21 9.35
N PRO A 14 4.62 29.17 8.60
CA PRO A 14 3.26 29.62 8.86
C PRO A 14 2.23 28.55 8.49
N PRO A 15 0.99 28.62 9.02
CA PRO A 15 -0.11 27.77 8.58
C PRO A 15 -0.30 27.86 7.06
N MET A 16 -0.57 26.71 6.44
CA MET A 16 -0.82 26.63 5.01
C MET A 16 -2.20 27.22 4.66
N ASN A 17 -2.35 27.75 3.44
CA ASN A 17 -3.64 28.28 3.00
C ASN A 17 -4.71 27.16 3.00
N PRO A 18 -5.91 27.38 3.57
CA PRO A 18 -7.00 26.40 3.59
C PRO A 18 -7.36 25.80 2.22
N LEU A 19 -7.18 26.57 1.14
CA LEU A 19 -7.40 26.09 -0.22
C LEU A 19 -6.51 24.89 -0.56
N TRP A 20 -5.24 24.90 -0.15
CA TRP A 20 -4.31 23.79 -0.42
C TRP A 20 -4.72 22.52 0.34
N HIS A 21 -5.17 22.67 1.58
CA HIS A 21 -5.73 21.57 2.36
C HIS A 21 -6.96 20.97 1.67
N ALA A 22 -7.90 21.81 1.24
CA ALA A 22 -9.11 21.37 0.54
C ALA A 22 -8.79 20.68 -0.80
N LEU A 23 -7.85 21.21 -1.58
CA LEU A 23 -7.39 20.60 -2.84
C LEU A 23 -6.75 19.24 -2.60
N LEU A 24 -5.87 19.13 -1.61
CA LEU A 24 -5.21 17.87 -1.26
C LEU A 24 -6.23 16.82 -0.78
N GLY A 25 -7.16 17.22 0.08
CA GLY A 25 -8.26 16.36 0.53
C GLY A 25 -9.12 15.86 -0.63
N PHE A 26 -9.50 16.75 -1.55
CA PHE A 26 -10.26 16.38 -2.75
C PHE A 26 -9.49 15.39 -3.64
N ILE A 27 -8.22 15.68 -3.96
CA ILE A 27 -7.39 14.83 -4.82
C ILE A 27 -7.20 13.45 -4.19
N ILE A 28 -6.83 13.38 -2.91
CA ILE A 28 -6.66 12.10 -2.21
C ILE A 28 -7.98 11.33 -2.13
N GLY A 29 -9.10 12.01 -1.90
CA GLY A 29 -10.43 11.39 -1.94
C GLY A 29 -10.73 10.74 -3.30
N VAL A 30 -10.48 11.46 -4.40
CA VAL A 30 -10.67 10.95 -5.77
C VAL A 30 -9.74 9.77 -6.05
N LEU A 31 -8.44 9.91 -5.76
CA LEU A 31 -7.45 8.85 -5.98
C LEU A 31 -7.74 7.61 -5.12
N GLY A 32 -8.18 7.81 -3.88
CA GLY A 32 -8.60 6.75 -2.97
C GLY A 32 -9.77 5.97 -3.53
N VAL A 33 -10.83 6.64 -3.98
CA VAL A 33 -11.98 5.98 -4.62
C VAL A 33 -11.57 5.20 -5.86
N ILE A 34 -10.78 5.80 -6.75
CA ILE A 34 -10.30 5.13 -7.97
C ILE A 34 -9.51 3.88 -7.62
N SER A 35 -8.59 3.98 -6.66
CA SER A 35 -7.73 2.86 -6.28
C SER A 35 -8.51 1.74 -5.58
N ILE A 36 -9.43 2.07 -4.67
CA ILE A 36 -10.27 1.08 -3.98
C ILE A 36 -11.13 0.32 -4.99
N ILE A 37 -11.79 1.02 -5.91
CA ILE A 37 -12.63 0.39 -6.95
C ILE A 37 -11.75 -0.40 -7.92
N GLY A 38 -10.66 0.19 -8.41
CA GLY A 38 -9.73 -0.43 -9.37
C GLY A 38 -9.13 -1.73 -8.84
N ASN A 39 -8.50 -1.68 -7.67
CA ASN A 39 -7.90 -2.85 -7.04
C ASN A 39 -8.96 -3.86 -6.57
N GLY A 40 -10.13 -3.39 -6.11
CA GLY A 40 -11.27 -4.24 -5.79
C GLY A 40 -11.74 -5.06 -7.01
N MET A 41 -11.81 -4.44 -8.19
CA MET A 41 -12.13 -5.14 -9.44
C MET A 41 -11.06 -6.17 -9.82
N VAL A 42 -9.77 -5.84 -9.66
CA VAL A 42 -8.68 -6.80 -9.91
C VAL A 42 -8.83 -8.01 -8.98
N ILE A 43 -9.01 -7.80 -7.67
CA ILE A 43 -9.22 -8.89 -6.71
C ILE A 43 -10.45 -9.73 -7.12
N TYR A 44 -11.57 -9.08 -7.45
CA TYR A 44 -12.80 -9.75 -7.86
C TYR A 44 -12.62 -10.62 -9.12
N ILE A 45 -12.05 -10.07 -10.19
CA ILE A 45 -11.89 -10.77 -11.49
C ILE A 45 -10.99 -12.00 -11.34
N PHE A 46 -9.86 -11.85 -10.66
CA PHE A 46 -8.87 -12.93 -10.53
C PHE A 46 -9.29 -14.00 -9.53
N THR A 47 -10.11 -13.66 -8.53
CA THR A 47 -10.65 -14.65 -7.59
C THR A 47 -11.85 -15.40 -8.16
N THR A 48 -12.69 -14.78 -9.00
CA THR A 48 -13.89 -15.43 -9.56
C THR A 48 -13.61 -16.23 -10.82
N THR A 49 -12.66 -15.81 -11.65
CA THR A 49 -12.34 -16.47 -12.92
C THR A 49 -11.34 -17.62 -12.73
N LYS A 50 -11.81 -18.88 -12.82
CA LYS A 50 -10.96 -20.07 -12.61
C LYS A 50 -9.74 -20.14 -13.54
N SER A 51 -9.87 -19.74 -14.80
CA SER A 51 -8.76 -19.76 -15.77
C SER A 51 -7.62 -18.79 -15.43
N LEU A 52 -7.87 -17.78 -14.59
CA LEU A 52 -6.87 -16.81 -14.15
C LEU A 52 -6.18 -17.20 -12.84
N ARG A 53 -6.52 -18.33 -12.22
CA ARG A 53 -5.92 -18.76 -10.93
C ARG A 53 -4.56 -19.43 -11.14
N THR A 54 -3.58 -18.66 -11.59
CA THR A 54 -2.20 -19.11 -11.82
C THR A 54 -1.27 -18.58 -10.72
N PRO A 55 -0.10 -19.22 -10.48
CA PRO A 55 0.86 -18.77 -9.48
C PRO A 55 1.35 -17.33 -9.69
N SER A 56 1.59 -16.92 -10.94
CA SER A 56 1.96 -15.53 -11.26
C SER A 56 0.85 -14.55 -10.90
N ASN A 57 -0.41 -14.94 -11.13
CA ASN A 57 -1.56 -14.10 -10.85
C ASN A 57 -1.85 -13.98 -9.35
N LEU A 58 -1.40 -14.91 -8.50
CA LEU A 58 -1.44 -14.75 -7.04
C LEU A 58 -0.60 -13.55 -6.57
N LEU A 59 0.54 -13.29 -7.23
CA LEU A 59 1.36 -12.11 -6.93
C LEU A 59 0.63 -10.82 -7.34
N VAL A 60 -0.07 -10.82 -8.48
CA VAL A 60 -0.89 -9.68 -8.92
C VAL A 60 -2.05 -9.42 -7.95
N VAL A 61 -2.71 -10.48 -7.48
CA VAL A 61 -3.76 -10.36 -6.46
C VAL A 61 -3.19 -9.82 -5.15
N ASN A 62 -2.00 -10.27 -4.72
CA ASN A 62 -1.34 -9.74 -3.52
C ASN A 62 -1.03 -8.24 -3.64
N LEU A 63 -0.56 -7.80 -4.81
CA LEU A 63 -0.32 -6.38 -5.09
C LEU A 63 -1.63 -5.59 -4.97
N ALA A 64 -2.71 -6.06 -5.60
CA ALA A 64 -4.01 -5.41 -5.53
C ALA A 64 -4.56 -5.36 -4.10
N ILE A 65 -4.36 -6.41 -3.30
CA ILE A 65 -4.73 -6.42 -1.88
C ILE A 65 -3.96 -5.34 -1.11
N SER A 66 -2.65 -5.23 -1.34
CA SER A 66 -1.80 -4.22 -0.70
C SER A 66 -2.26 -2.80 -1.04
N ASP A 67 -2.47 -2.50 -2.32
CA ASP A 67 -2.89 -1.17 -2.78
C ASP A 67 -4.32 -0.81 -2.35
N PHE A 68 -5.23 -1.79 -2.33
CA PHE A 68 -6.58 -1.64 -1.81
C PHE A 68 -6.56 -1.29 -0.32
N LEU A 69 -5.86 -2.08 0.50
CA LEU A 69 -5.77 -1.86 1.94
C LEU A 69 -5.07 -0.54 2.28
N MET A 70 -4.04 -0.17 1.52
CA MET A 70 -3.36 1.12 1.65
C MET A 70 -4.36 2.28 1.51
N MET A 71 -5.19 2.27 0.47
CA MET A 71 -6.12 3.37 0.24
C MET A 71 -7.32 3.34 1.18
N VAL A 72 -7.80 2.17 1.61
CA VAL A 72 -8.82 2.06 2.66
C VAL A 72 -8.32 2.62 3.99
N ALA A 73 -7.07 2.35 4.37
CA ALA A 73 -6.50 2.83 5.63
C ALA A 73 -6.13 4.32 5.57
N MET A 74 -5.48 4.76 4.49
CA MET A 74 -4.89 6.09 4.42
C MET A 74 -5.84 7.17 3.89
N SER A 75 -6.62 6.87 2.85
CA SER A 75 -7.43 7.91 2.19
C SER A 75 -8.44 8.58 3.12
N PRO A 76 -9.25 7.86 3.93
CA PRO A 76 -10.23 8.51 4.80
C PRO A 76 -9.55 9.38 5.86
N ALA A 77 -8.48 8.87 6.47
CA ALA A 77 -7.72 9.60 7.48
C ALA A 77 -7.12 10.88 6.90
N MET A 78 -6.48 10.80 5.73
CA MET A 78 -5.91 11.98 5.07
C MET A 78 -6.99 13.01 4.70
N VAL A 79 -8.12 12.56 4.15
CA VAL A 79 -9.25 13.44 3.78
C VAL A 79 -9.79 14.17 5.00
N ILE A 80 -10.01 13.48 6.12
CA ILE A 80 -10.46 14.08 7.38
C ILE A 80 -9.47 15.16 7.83
N ASN A 81 -8.19 14.82 7.97
CA ASN A 81 -7.19 15.76 8.47
C ASN A 81 -6.94 16.94 7.51
N CYS A 82 -7.13 16.76 6.20
CA CYS A 82 -7.14 17.87 5.25
C CYS A 82 -8.28 18.85 5.53
N TYR A 83 -9.52 18.38 5.69
CA TYR A 83 -10.65 19.29 5.92
C TYR A 83 -10.68 19.91 7.32
N TYR A 84 -9.97 19.32 8.28
CA TYR A 84 -9.71 19.94 9.60
C TYR A 84 -8.45 20.81 9.62
N GLU A 85 -7.71 20.91 8.51
CA GLU A 85 -6.46 21.68 8.34
C GLU A 85 -5.32 21.25 9.30
N THR A 86 -5.52 20.20 10.09
CA THR A 86 -4.57 19.70 11.07
C THR A 86 -4.86 18.24 11.41
N TRP A 87 -3.91 17.58 12.10
CA TRP A 87 -4.11 16.21 12.54
C TRP A 87 -5.00 16.13 13.78
N VAL A 88 -6.19 15.57 13.62
CA VAL A 88 -7.24 15.50 14.67
C VAL A 88 -7.47 14.09 15.23
N LEU A 89 -6.88 13.07 14.63
CA LEU A 89 -7.10 11.65 15.01
C LEU A 89 -6.27 11.20 16.23
N GLY A 90 -5.44 12.09 16.78
CA GLY A 90 -4.62 11.85 17.95
C GLY A 90 -3.28 11.13 17.66
N PRO A 91 -2.41 11.02 18.68
CA PRO A 91 -1.04 10.52 18.55
C PRO A 91 -0.97 9.06 18.06
N PHE A 92 -1.70 8.16 18.73
CA PHE A 92 -1.69 6.74 18.41
C PHE A 92 -2.15 6.44 16.98
N PHE A 93 -3.16 7.17 16.48
CA PHE A 93 -3.61 6.99 15.10
C PHE A 93 -2.58 7.51 14.09
N CYS A 94 -1.76 8.50 14.46
CA CYS A 94 -0.67 8.99 13.61
C CYS A 94 0.38 7.90 13.40
N GLU A 95 0.75 7.19 14.46
CA GLU A 95 1.67 6.05 14.42
C GLU A 95 1.10 4.89 13.60
N ILE A 96 -0.18 4.53 13.80
CA ILE A 96 -0.86 3.52 12.99
C ILE A 96 -0.90 3.93 11.52
N TYR A 97 -1.18 5.20 11.22
CA TYR A 97 -1.21 5.71 9.85
C TYR A 97 0.16 5.59 9.17
N ALA A 98 1.23 5.95 9.88
CA ALA A 98 2.60 5.81 9.41
C ALA A 98 2.98 4.34 9.19
N LEU A 99 2.66 3.46 10.15
CA LEU A 99 2.90 2.02 10.07
C LEU A 99 2.16 1.41 8.88
N ALA A 100 0.86 1.68 8.74
CA ALA A 100 0.04 1.15 7.66
C ALA A 100 0.56 1.60 6.29
N GLY A 101 0.87 2.89 6.13
CA GLY A 101 1.41 3.43 4.88
C GLY A 101 2.76 2.81 4.51
N SER A 102 3.65 2.66 5.49
CA SER A 102 4.94 2.00 5.28
C SER A 102 4.76 0.51 4.94
N LEU A 103 3.88 -0.20 5.66
CA LEU A 103 3.67 -1.64 5.52
C LEU A 103 3.14 -1.99 4.13
N PHE A 104 2.08 -1.32 3.70
CA PHE A 104 1.49 -1.57 2.38
C PHE A 104 2.38 -1.04 1.25
N GLY A 105 3.08 0.09 1.44
CA GLY A 105 4.08 0.56 0.48
C GLY A 105 5.22 -0.43 0.27
N CYS A 106 5.79 -0.97 1.36
CA CYS A 106 6.80 -2.02 1.33
C CYS A 106 6.24 -3.32 0.71
N GLY A 107 5.03 -3.73 1.09
CA GLY A 107 4.35 -4.88 0.51
C GLY A 107 4.20 -4.79 -1.01
N SER A 108 3.78 -3.62 -1.53
CA SER A 108 3.58 -3.39 -2.95
C SER A 108 4.90 -3.43 -3.74
N ILE A 109 5.96 -2.75 -3.28
CA ILE A 109 7.24 -2.75 -3.99
C ILE A 109 7.89 -4.14 -4.02
N TRP A 110 7.88 -4.88 -2.91
CA TRP A 110 8.41 -6.25 -2.89
C TRP A 110 7.58 -7.20 -3.74
N THR A 111 6.26 -7.01 -3.80
CA THR A 111 5.41 -7.79 -4.70
C THR A 111 5.75 -7.50 -6.16
N MET A 112 5.94 -6.24 -6.54
CA MET A 112 6.41 -5.86 -7.89
C MET A 112 7.75 -6.50 -8.23
N THR A 113 8.70 -6.51 -7.29
CA THR A 113 9.99 -7.20 -7.45
C THR A 113 9.79 -8.69 -7.71
N MET A 114 8.92 -9.37 -6.95
CA MET A 114 8.63 -10.80 -7.16
C MET A 114 7.95 -11.07 -8.51
N ILE A 115 7.07 -10.18 -8.97
CA ILE A 115 6.48 -10.25 -10.31
C ILE A 115 7.59 -10.12 -11.37
N ALA A 116 8.49 -9.15 -11.22
CA ALA A 116 9.61 -8.96 -12.15
C ALA A 116 10.53 -10.20 -12.19
N PHE A 117 10.82 -10.81 -11.03
CA PHE A 117 11.57 -12.08 -10.98
C PHE A 117 10.86 -13.24 -11.67
N ASP A 118 9.54 -13.36 -11.50
CA ASP A 118 8.74 -14.36 -12.22
C ASP A 118 8.77 -14.14 -13.74
N ARG A 119 8.61 -12.90 -14.19
CA ARG A 119 8.71 -12.53 -15.62
C ARG A 119 10.10 -12.80 -16.18
N TYR A 120 11.16 -12.49 -15.43
CA TYR A 120 12.53 -12.82 -15.81
C TYR A 120 12.72 -14.33 -15.98
N ASN A 121 12.23 -15.14 -15.04
CA ASN A 121 12.34 -16.60 -15.12
C ASN A 121 11.62 -17.17 -16.35
N VAL A 122 10.42 -16.66 -16.66
CA VAL A 122 9.65 -17.10 -17.83
C VAL A 122 10.32 -16.68 -19.14
N ILE A 123 10.75 -15.42 -19.26
CA ILE A 123 11.24 -14.85 -20.52
C ILE A 123 12.70 -15.26 -20.79
N VAL A 124 13.57 -15.14 -19.78
CA VAL A 124 15.02 -15.30 -19.96
C VAL A 124 15.46 -16.74 -19.74
N LYS A 125 14.91 -17.43 -18.74
CA LYS A 125 15.30 -18.82 -18.46
C LYS A 125 14.48 -19.82 -19.27
N GLY A 126 13.25 -19.47 -19.68
CA GLY A 126 12.40 -20.29 -20.54
C GLY A 126 12.31 -21.73 -20.02
N LEU A 127 12.60 -22.71 -20.89
CA LEU A 127 12.59 -24.14 -20.55
C LEU A 127 13.63 -24.56 -19.50
N SER A 128 14.68 -23.77 -19.29
CA SER A 128 15.69 -24.02 -18.24
C SER A 128 15.26 -23.45 -16.88
N GLY A 129 14.21 -22.63 -16.83
CA GLY A 129 13.67 -22.04 -15.61
C GLY A 129 12.68 -22.98 -14.93
N LYS A 130 12.78 -23.14 -13.61
CA LYS A 130 11.74 -23.86 -12.85
C LYS A 130 10.49 -22.99 -12.79
N PRO A 131 9.32 -23.46 -13.26
CA PRO A 131 8.09 -22.66 -13.23
C PRO A 131 7.67 -22.38 -11.79
N LEU A 132 7.06 -21.21 -11.57
CA LEU A 132 6.53 -20.84 -10.27
C LEU A 132 5.35 -21.76 -9.91
N THR A 133 5.42 -22.39 -8.74
CA THR A 133 4.31 -23.20 -8.21
C THR A 133 3.42 -22.35 -7.30
N VAL A 134 2.19 -22.78 -7.06
CA VAL A 134 1.26 -22.10 -6.13
C VAL A 134 1.88 -21.96 -4.75
N ASN A 135 2.43 -23.04 -4.20
CA ASN A 135 3.10 -23.03 -2.89
C ASN A 135 4.32 -22.09 -2.88
N GLY A 136 5.07 -22.02 -3.99
CA GLY A 136 6.19 -21.09 -4.13
C GLY A 136 5.74 -19.62 -4.14
N ALA A 137 4.63 -19.31 -4.81
CA ALA A 137 4.05 -17.98 -4.80
C ALA A 137 3.54 -17.59 -3.40
N LEU A 138 2.81 -18.48 -2.73
CA LEU A 138 2.32 -18.27 -1.36
C LEU A 138 3.46 -18.10 -0.36
N LEU A 139 4.53 -18.88 -0.47
CA LEU A 139 5.71 -18.72 0.39
C LEU A 139 6.38 -17.36 0.19
N ARG A 140 6.53 -16.90 -1.05
CA ARG A 140 7.08 -15.56 -1.35
C ARG A 140 6.19 -14.46 -0.77
N ILE A 141 4.87 -14.59 -0.90
CA ILE A 141 3.89 -13.68 -0.30
C ILE A 141 4.02 -13.69 1.23
N PHE A 142 4.15 -14.85 1.85
CA PHE A 142 4.34 -14.92 3.29
C PHE A 142 5.63 -14.21 3.74
N ILE A 143 6.75 -14.48 3.06
CA ILE A 143 8.05 -13.89 3.36
C ILE A 143 8.00 -12.37 3.20
N LEU A 144 7.39 -11.85 2.12
CA LEU A 144 7.34 -10.39 1.91
C LEU A 144 6.49 -9.69 2.97
N TRP A 145 5.37 -10.26 3.40
CA TRP A 145 4.55 -9.67 4.48
C TRP A 145 5.30 -9.66 5.81
N PHE A 146 5.97 -10.76 6.14
CA PHE A 146 6.80 -10.83 7.35
C PHE A 146 7.95 -9.83 7.29
N PHE A 147 8.65 -9.74 6.16
CA PHE A 147 9.75 -8.81 5.95
C PHE A 147 9.29 -7.35 6.05
N SER A 148 8.20 -6.99 5.37
CA SER A 148 7.63 -5.64 5.45
C SER A 148 7.22 -5.32 6.89
N LEU A 149 6.54 -6.23 7.58
CA LEU A 149 6.13 -6.02 8.97
C LEU A 149 7.32 -5.81 9.91
N ALA A 150 8.35 -6.66 9.81
CA ALA A 150 9.57 -6.53 10.60
C ALA A 150 10.27 -5.18 10.35
N TRP A 151 10.30 -4.71 9.11
CA TRP A 151 10.87 -3.41 8.77
C TRP A 151 10.05 -2.24 9.31
N THR A 152 8.72 -2.35 9.28
CA THR A 152 7.81 -1.27 9.73
C THR A 152 7.64 -1.17 11.24
N LEU A 153 7.99 -2.23 11.99
CA LEU A 153 7.92 -2.25 13.46
C LEU A 153 9.22 -1.81 14.14
N ALA A 154 10.32 -1.72 13.40
CA ALA A 154 11.62 -1.35 13.96
C ALA A 154 11.77 0.14 14.31
N PRO A 155 11.23 1.10 13.53
CA PRO A 155 11.04 2.49 13.95
C PRO A 155 9.90 2.62 14.97
#